data_AF-K4JBS8-F1
#
_entry.id   AF-K4JBS8-F1
#
_cell.length_a   1.000
_cell.length_b   1.000
_cell.length_c   1.000
_cell.angle_alpha   90.00
_cell.angle_beta   90.00
_cell.angle_gamma   90.00
#
_symmetry.space_group_name_H-M   'P 1'
#
loop_
_entity.id
_entity.type
_entity.pdbx_description
1 polymer ?
#
loop_
_entity_poly.entity_id
_entity_poly.type
_entity_poly.pdbx_seq_one_letter_code
_entity_poly.pdbx_strand_id
1 'polypeptide(L)' 'MGKNKLLYPSLTLLLLLLLPTDASVSGKPQYMVLVPSLLHTETPEKGCLLLSHLNETVTVSASLESVRENRSLFTDVTV' A
#
# COMPACT_ATOMS: atom_id res chain seq x y z
N MET A 1 27.23 50.11 -4.09
CA MET A 1 26.34 49.76 -2.97
C MET A 1 25.67 48.43 -3.30
N GLY A 2 26.34 47.32 -2.96
CA GLY A 2 25.92 45.96 -3.34
C GLY A 2 25.61 45.13 -2.10
N LYS A 3 24.45 44.43 -2.09
CA LYS A 3 24.05 43.54 -0.99
C LYS A 3 23.20 42.33 -1.44
N ASN A 4 22.93 42.15 -2.73
CA ASN A 4 21.90 41.20 -3.20
C ASN A 4 22.41 39.77 -3.41
N LYS A 5 23.72 39.51 -3.24
CA LYS A 5 24.32 38.20 -3.54
C LYS A 5 24.09 37.13 -2.47
N LEU A 6 23.66 37.49 -1.25
CA LEU A 6 23.45 36.55 -0.14
C LEU A 6 22.03 35.96 -0.09
N LEU A 7 21.04 36.63 -0.71
CA LEU A 7 19.66 36.17 -0.75
C LEU A 7 19.51 34.90 -1.60
N TYR A 8 20.24 34.83 -2.71
CA TYR A 8 20.19 33.70 -3.63
C TYR A 8 20.67 32.37 -2.99
N PRO A 9 21.86 32.28 -2.36
CA PRO A 9 22.32 31.06 -1.71
C PRO A 9 21.47 30.67 -0.50
N SER A 10 20.95 31.64 0.26
CA SER A 10 20.05 31.38 1.40
C SER A 10 18.71 30.82 0.95
N LEU A 11 18.12 31.35 -0.12
CA LEU A 11 16.87 30.87 -0.69
C LEU A 11 17.03 29.45 -1.23
N THR A 12 18.13 29.15 -1.91
CA THR A 12 18.43 27.79 -2.40
C THR A 12 18.65 26.80 -1.27
N LEU A 13 19.28 27.21 -0.17
CA LEU A 13 19.48 26.35 1.01
C LEU A 13 18.15 26.07 1.71
N LEU A 14 17.29 27.09 1.82
CA LEU A 14 15.93 26.95 2.35
C LEU A 14 15.11 26.00 1.46
N LEU A 15 15.16 26.18 0.14
CA LEU A 15 14.53 25.27 -0.81
C LEU A 15 15.03 23.83 -0.62
N LEU A 16 16.34 23.62 -0.49
CA LEU A 16 16.93 22.30 -0.25
C LEU A 16 16.45 21.66 1.07
N LEU A 17 16.19 22.45 2.11
CA LEU A 17 15.66 21.98 3.38
C LEU A 17 14.18 21.57 3.27
N LEU A 18 13.44 22.21 2.36
CA LEU A 18 12.04 21.90 2.07
C LEU A 18 11.88 20.78 1.05
N LEU A 19 12.93 20.41 0.31
CA LEU A 19 12.88 19.19 -0.49
C LEU A 19 12.67 18.03 0.47
N PRO A 20 11.58 17.27 0.35
CA PRO A 20 11.50 16.00 1.03
C PRO A 20 12.70 15.22 0.54
N THR A 21 13.65 14.96 1.43
CA THR A 21 14.67 13.95 1.18
C THR A 21 13.87 12.73 0.78
N ASP A 22 13.94 12.35 -0.49
CA ASP A 22 13.50 11.05 -0.98
C ASP A 22 14.38 10.03 -0.26
N ALA A 23 14.08 9.83 1.03
CA ALA A 23 14.49 8.68 1.75
C ALA A 23 13.86 7.58 0.95
N SER A 24 14.69 6.94 0.13
CA SER A 24 14.49 5.61 -0.41
C SER A 24 14.37 4.67 0.80
N VAL A 25 13.30 4.85 1.55
CA VAL A 25 12.66 3.84 2.36
C VAL A 25 12.11 2.92 1.29
N SER A 26 12.97 2.00 0.84
CA SER A 26 12.51 0.67 0.51
C SER A 26 11.84 0.18 1.80
N GLY A 27 10.58 0.56 1.96
CA GLY A 27 9.80 0.29 3.15
C GLY A 27 9.77 -1.21 3.33
N LYS A 28 9.72 -1.67 4.57
CA LYS A 28 9.48 -3.09 4.80
C LYS A 28 8.18 -3.47 4.07
N PRO A 29 8.14 -4.56 3.30
CA PRO A 29 6.93 -5.00 2.62
C PRO A 29 5.75 -5.10 3.59
N GLN A 30 4.60 -4.58 3.19
CA GLN A 30 3.38 -4.57 3.98
C GLN A 30 2.21 -5.11 3.15
N TYR A 31 1.40 -5.93 3.81
CA TYR A 31 0.25 -6.62 3.23
C TYR A 31 -0.94 -6.39 4.15
N MET A 32 -2.04 -5.89 3.60
CA MET A 32 -3.27 -5.67 4.36
C MET A 32 -4.48 -6.10 3.53
N VAL A 33 -5.39 -6.81 4.18
CA VAL A 33 -6.62 -7.32 3.56
C VAL A 33 -7.81 -6.90 4.44
N LEU A 34 -8.84 -6.36 3.81
CA LEU A 34 -10.10 -5.99 4.44
C LEU A 34 -11.24 -6.76 3.79
N VAL A 35 -11.97 -7.52 4.58
CA VAL A 35 -13.15 -8.28 4.16
C VAL A 35 -14.25 -8.05 5.20
N PRO A 36 -15.52 -7.91 4.79
CA PRO A 36 -16.64 -7.87 5.73
C PRO A 36 -16.64 -9.11 6.65
N SER A 37 -16.96 -8.89 7.93
CA SER A 37 -17.07 -9.99 8.90
C SER A 37 -18.31 -10.86 8.67
N LEU A 38 -19.33 -10.32 7.99
CA LEU A 38 -20.55 -11.01 7.62
C LEU A 38 -20.71 -10.92 6.10
N LEU A 39 -20.84 -12.08 5.46
CA LEU A 39 -20.97 -12.22 4.02
C LEU A 39 -22.37 -12.74 3.72
N HIS A 40 -23.09 -12.05 2.84
CA HIS A 40 -24.41 -12.51 2.40
C HIS A 40 -24.27 -13.44 1.20
N THR A 41 -24.99 -14.56 1.25
CA THR A 41 -25.06 -15.48 0.11
C THR A 41 -25.83 -14.84 -1.03
N GLU A 42 -25.47 -15.21 -2.27
CA GLU A 42 -26.11 -14.75 -3.52
C GLU A 42 -25.88 -13.27 -3.89
N THR A 43 -25.19 -12.51 -3.06
CA THR A 43 -24.76 -11.14 -3.37
C THR A 43 -23.24 -11.04 -3.51
N PRO A 44 -22.71 -10.36 -4.54
CA PRO A 44 -21.28 -10.09 -4.63
C PRO A 44 -20.81 -9.20 -3.47
N GLU A 45 -19.91 -9.73 -2.64
CA GLU A 45 -19.27 -9.01 -1.55
C GLU A 45 -17.95 -8.39 -2.02
N LYS A 46 -17.56 -7.25 -1.42
CA LYS A 46 -16.31 -6.55 -1.77
C LYS A 46 -15.26 -6.80 -0.70
N GLY A 47 -14.07 -7.20 -1.13
CA GLY A 47 -12.85 -7.18 -0.32
C GLY A 47 -11.85 -6.17 -0.89
N CYS A 48 -11.02 -5.59 -0.03
CA CYS A 48 -9.95 -4.70 -0.43
C CYS A 48 -8.60 -5.33 -0.08
N LEU A 49 -7.65 -5.24 -1.02
CA LEU A 49 -6.27 -5.67 -0.85
C LEU A 49 -5.36 -4.46 -1.00
N LEU A 50 -4.42 -4.30 -0.07
CA LEU A 50 -3.36 -3.29 -0.13
C LEU A 50 -2.00 -3.98 -0.02
N LEU A 51 -1.18 -3.74 -1.05
CA LEU A 51 0.19 -4.22 -1.15
C LEU A 51 1.11 -3.00 -1.24
N SER A 52 2.00 -2.84 -0.26
CA SER A 52 2.88 -1.68 -0.17
C SER A 52 4.33 -2.09 -0.03
N HIS A 53 5.22 -1.31 -0.64
CA HIS A 53 6.68 -1.50 -0.60
C HIS A 53 7.13 -2.89 -1.10
N LEU A 54 6.48 -3.37 -2.16
CA LEU A 54 6.91 -4.56 -2.88
C LEU A 54 7.81 -4.16 -4.04
N ASN A 55 8.96 -4.81 -4.13
CA ASN A 55 9.89 -4.68 -5.26
C ASN A 55 9.57 -5.68 -6.37
N GLU A 56 8.66 -6.63 -6.11
CA GLU A 56 8.26 -7.69 -7.02
C GLU A 56 6.74 -7.78 -7.10
N THR A 57 6.23 -8.21 -8.25
CA THR A 57 4.80 -8.52 -8.40
C THR A 57 4.52 -9.85 -7.72
N VAL A 58 3.49 -9.87 -6.86
CA VAL A 58 3.08 -11.07 -6.13
C VAL A 58 1.64 -11.40 -6.49
N THR A 59 1.27 -12.68 -6.40
CA THR A 59 -0.12 -13.14 -6.53
C THR A 59 -0.68 -13.41 -5.15
N VAL A 60 -1.85 -12.86 -4.84
CA VAL A 60 -2.54 -13.13 -3.58
C VAL A 60 -3.75 -14.02 -3.85
N SER A 61 -3.83 -15.14 -3.13
CA SER A 61 -4.96 -16.06 -3.20
C SER A 61 -5.78 -16.04 -1.91
N ALA A 62 -7.10 -16.14 -2.05
CA ALA A 62 -8.03 -16.30 -0.94
C ALA A 62 -8.90 -17.55 -1.12
N SER A 63 -9.24 -18.19 -0.02
CA SER A 63 -10.20 -19.31 0.04
C SER A 63 -11.15 -19.13 1.22
N LEU A 64 -12.37 -19.66 1.08
CA LEU A 64 -13.34 -19.75 2.18
C LEU A 64 -13.72 -21.21 2.36
N GLU A 65 -13.56 -21.72 3.58
CA GLU A 65 -13.72 -23.15 3.89
C GLU A 65 -14.83 -23.35 4.93
N SER A 66 -15.67 -24.37 4.72
CA SER A 66 -16.66 -24.82 5.68
C SER A 66 -16.02 -25.81 6.66
N VAL A 67 -15.84 -25.37 7.90
CA VAL A 67 -15.27 -26.21 8.98
C VAL A 67 -16.12 -27.46 9.26
N ARG A 68 -17.44 -27.37 9.08
CA ARG A 68 -18.36 -28.49 9.35
C ARG A 68 -18.31 -29.55 8.27
N GLU A 69 -18.20 -29.14 7.02
CA GLU A 69 -18.33 -30.02 5.86
C GLU A 69 -16.99 -30.32 5.19
N ASN A 70 -15.88 -29.77 5.69
CA ASN A 70 -14.53 -29.85 5.11
C ASN A 70 -14.53 -29.59 3.60
N ARG A 71 -15.35 -28.64 3.16
CA ARG A 71 -15.49 -28.26 1.75
C ARG A 71 -15.06 -26.81 1.56
N SER A 72 -14.44 -26.52 0.43
CA SER A 72 -14.25 -25.15 -0.01
C SER A 72 -15.58 -24.58 -0.51
N LEU A 73 -15.95 -23.40 -0.01
CA LEU A 73 -17.09 -22.63 -0.46
C LEU A 73 -16.72 -21.74 -1.65
N PHE A 74 -15.50 -21.20 -1.64
CA PHE A 74 -14.85 -20.69 -2.84
C PHE A 74 -13.34 -20.89 -2.74
N THR A 75 -12.69 -21.10 -3.89
CA THR A 75 -11.25 -21.24 -4.01
C THR A 75 -10.71 -20.27 -5.05
N ASP A 76 -9.46 -19.85 -4.86
CA ASP A 76 -8.62 -19.28 -5.93
C ASP A 76 -9.11 -17.94 -6.49
N VAL A 77 -9.65 -17.07 -5.62
CA VAL A 77 -9.73 -15.64 -5.98
C VAL A 77 -8.30 -15.12 -5.98
N THR A 78 -7.76 -14.95 -7.20
CA THR A 78 -6.42 -14.46 -7.47
C THR A 78 -6.50 -12.99 -7.89
N VAL A 79 -5.65 -12.17 -7.28
CA VAL A 79 -5.49 -10.74 -7.57
C VAL A 79 -4.01 -10.43 -7.77
#